data_AF-A0A0E9XC72-F1
#
_entry.id   AF-A0A0E9XC72-F1
#
_cell.length_a   1.000
_cell.length_b   1.000
_cell.length_c   1.000
_cell.angle_alpha   90.00
_cell.angle_beta   90.00
_cell.angle_gamma   90.00
#
_symmetry.space_group_name_H-M   'P 1'
#
loop_
_entity.id
_entity.type
_entity.pdbx_description
1 polymer ?
#
loop_
_entity_poly.entity_id
_entity_poly.type
_entity_poly.pdbx_seq_one_letter_code
_entity_poly.pdbx_strand_id
1 'polypeptide(L)'
;MKQYCSNSVLVIIDVKPKDLGLPTEAYISVEEVHDDGTPTSKTFEHVTSEIGAEEAEEVGVEHLLRDIKDTTVGTLSQRITNQVHGLKGLNSKLLDIKSYLEKVATGKLPINHQIIYQLQDVFNLLPDVNLQEFIKAFYLKTNDQMLVVYLASLIRSVVALHNLINNKIANRDAEKKEGQEKDDSKKEKKDEKEKEKEKEKGDAAAKKDDKKDKK
;
A
#
# COMPACT_ATOMS: atom_id res chain seq x y z
N MET A 1 40.23 -14.91 -1.36
CA MET A 1 38.95 -14.87 -0.61
C MET A 1 38.66 -16.17 0.15
N LYS A 2 38.75 -17.37 -0.46
CA LYS A 2 38.55 -18.66 0.26
C LYS A 2 39.53 -18.97 1.41
N GLN A 3 40.61 -18.19 1.59
CA GLN A 3 41.57 -18.38 2.69
C GLN A 3 41.01 -17.99 4.07
N TYR A 4 40.02 -17.10 4.13
CA TYR A 4 39.47 -16.59 5.40
C TYR A 4 38.12 -17.19 5.74
N CYS A 5 37.25 -17.39 4.74
CA CYS A 5 35.92 -17.94 4.91
C CYS A 5 35.66 -19.06 3.91
N SER A 6 35.26 -20.23 4.43
CA SER A 6 34.95 -21.43 3.65
C SER A 6 33.86 -21.19 2.60
N ASN A 7 32.82 -20.42 2.99
CA ASN A 7 31.64 -20.11 2.17
C ASN A 7 31.64 -18.63 1.79
N SER A 8 32.61 -18.22 0.97
CA SER A 8 32.66 -16.85 0.46
C SER A 8 31.58 -16.63 -0.60
N VAL A 9 30.77 -15.57 -0.45
CA VAL A 9 29.74 -15.15 -1.41
C VAL A 9 30.13 -13.79 -1.98
N LEU A 10 29.97 -13.62 -3.29
CA LEU A 10 30.14 -12.34 -3.97
C LEU A 10 28.78 -11.65 -4.04
N VAL A 11 28.64 -10.49 -3.40
CA VAL A 11 27.42 -9.67 -3.49
C VAL A 11 27.73 -8.42 -4.28
N ILE A 12 27.05 -8.26 -5.41
CA ILE A 12 27.12 -7.08 -6.26
C ILE A 12 25.99 -6.15 -5.84
N ILE A 13 26.34 -4.92 -5.46
CA ILE A 13 25.39 -3.87 -5.08
C ILE A 13 25.44 -2.81 -6.17
N ASP A 14 24.29 -2.50 -6.77
CA ASP A 14 24.20 -1.41 -7.72
C ASP A 14 24.23 -0.06 -7.00
N VAL A 15 25.12 0.82 -7.46
CA VAL A 15 25.25 2.18 -6.95
C VAL A 15 24.14 3.07 -7.49
N LYS A 16 23.53 2.69 -8.62
CA LYS A 16 22.41 3.40 -9.22
C LYS A 16 21.11 2.64 -8.93
N PRO A 17 20.12 3.26 -8.27
CA PRO A 17 18.85 2.59 -8.04
C PRO A 17 18.19 2.28 -9.38
N LYS A 18 17.91 1.00 -9.63
CA LYS A 18 17.07 0.55 -10.73
C LYS A 18 15.60 0.78 -10.34
N ASP A 19 14.76 1.15 -11.31
CA ASP A 19 13.32 1.38 -11.08
C ASP A 19 12.56 0.10 -10.67
N LEU A 20 13.08 -1.07 -11.02
CA LEU A 20 12.44 -2.37 -10.76
C LEU A 20 13.47 -3.43 -10.36
N GLY A 21 13.15 -4.18 -9.31
CA GLY A 21 13.97 -5.29 -8.80
C GLY A 21 14.78 -4.94 -7.57
N LEU A 22 15.49 -5.94 -7.04
CA LEU A 22 16.43 -5.73 -5.94
C LEU A 22 17.75 -5.18 -6.50
N PRO A 23 18.37 -4.17 -5.86
CA PRO A 23 19.67 -3.64 -6.28
C PRO A 23 20.85 -4.56 -5.90
N THR A 24 20.56 -5.75 -5.35
CA THR A 24 21.54 -6.70 -4.85
C THR A 24 21.47 -7.99 -5.64
N GLU A 25 22.62 -8.45 -6.15
CA GLU A 25 22.76 -9.75 -6.79
C GLU A 25 23.82 -10.55 -6.03
N ALA A 26 23.55 -11.82 -5.73
CA ALA A 26 24.44 -12.69 -4.96
C ALA A 26 24.93 -13.84 -5.83
N TYR A 27 26.22 -14.14 -5.74
CA TYR A 27 26.89 -15.18 -6.51
C TYR A 27 27.79 -16.04 -5.65
N ILE A 28 27.79 -17.35 -5.93
CA ILE A 28 28.71 -18.30 -5.33
C ILE A 28 29.69 -18.81 -6.38
N SER A 29 30.95 -19.00 -5.99
CA SER A 29 31.97 -19.53 -6.88
C SER A 29 31.90 -21.05 -6.92
N VAL A 30 31.52 -21.58 -8.08
CA VAL A 30 31.43 -23.02 -8.37
C VAL A 30 32.41 -23.40 -9.46
N GLU A 31 32.86 -24.65 -9.43
CA GLU A 31 33.68 -25.21 -10.50
C GLU A 31 32.76 -26.03 -11.38
N GLU A 32 32.39 -25.46 -12.52
CA GLU A 32 31.51 -26.12 -13.50
C GLU A 32 32.36 -26.97 -14.45
N VAL A 33 31.93 -28.22 -14.59
CA VAL A 33 32.39 -29.12 -15.65
C VAL A 33 31.46 -28.89 -16.83
N HIS A 34 32.00 -28.41 -17.94
CA HIS A 34 31.20 -28.22 -19.16
C HIS A 34 31.07 -29.54 -19.91
N ASP A 35 29.86 -29.86 -20.36
CA ASP A 35 29.58 -31.04 -21.20
C ASP A 35 30.27 -30.99 -22.57
N ASP A 36 30.73 -29.80 -22.99
CA ASP A 36 31.43 -29.55 -24.25
C ASP A 36 32.92 -29.96 -24.21
N GLY A 37 33.34 -30.66 -23.15
CA GLY A 37 34.71 -31.17 -22.99
C GLY A 37 35.77 -30.09 -22.72
N THR A 38 35.35 -28.86 -22.45
CA THR A 38 36.27 -27.78 -22.06
C THR A 38 36.78 -28.00 -20.62
N PRO A 39 38.00 -27.52 -20.29
CA PRO A 39 38.55 -27.67 -18.93
C PRO A 39 37.61 -27.06 -17.88
N THR A 40 37.64 -27.61 -16.67
CA THR A 40 36.88 -27.07 -15.55
C THR A 40 37.18 -25.60 -15.36
N SER A 41 36.13 -24.79 -15.43
CA SER A 41 36.23 -23.35 -15.30
C SER A 41 35.54 -22.93 -14.02
N LYS A 42 36.14 -21.97 -13.30
CA LYS A 42 35.55 -21.42 -12.10
C LYS A 42 34.57 -20.33 -12.49
N THR A 43 33.28 -20.61 -12.40
CA THR A 43 32.20 -19.70 -12.74
C THR A 43 31.49 -19.21 -11.48
N PHE A 44 30.62 -18.23 -11.67
CA PHE A 44 29.78 -17.68 -10.62
C PHE A 44 28.34 -18.06 -10.90
N GLU A 45 27.77 -18.87 -10.01
CA GLU A 45 26.35 -19.23 -10.07
C GLU A 45 25.55 -18.23 -9.24
N HIS A 46 24.45 -17.75 -9.80
CA HIS A 46 23.57 -16.80 -9.13
C HIS A 46 22.75 -17.51 -8.04
N VAL A 47 22.75 -16.94 -6.84
CA VAL A 47 21.94 -17.39 -5.71
C VAL A 47 20.82 -16.39 -5.46
N THR A 48 19.61 -16.90 -5.23
CA THR A 48 18.45 -16.06 -4.89
C THR A 48 18.76 -15.21 -3.65
N SER A 49 18.55 -13.90 -3.76
CA SER A 49 18.76 -12.95 -2.66
C SER A 49 17.47 -12.19 -2.34
N GLU A 50 17.33 -11.83 -1.08
CA GLU A 50 16.28 -10.95 -0.57
C GLU A 50 16.87 -10.00 0.48
N ILE A 51 16.26 -8.83 0.66
CA ILE A 51 16.67 -7.86 1.67
C ILE A 51 15.74 -8.02 2.87
N GLY A 52 16.28 -8.60 3.95
CA GLY A 52 15.62 -8.62 5.25
C GLY A 52 15.99 -7.38 6.08
N ALA A 53 15.28 -7.18 7.19
CA ALA A 53 15.61 -6.20 8.21
C ALA A 53 15.39 -6.81 9.61
N GLU A 54 16.22 -6.43 10.58
CA GLU A 54 15.99 -6.73 12.00
C GLU A 54 15.06 -5.68 12.63
N GLU A 55 14.42 -5.98 13.77
CA GLU A 55 13.47 -5.08 14.44
C GLU A 55 14.04 -3.67 14.67
N ALA A 56 15.30 -3.57 15.12
CA ALA A 56 15.97 -2.30 15.33
C ALA A 56 16.16 -1.51 14.01
N GLU A 57 16.41 -2.22 12.90
CA GLU A 57 16.60 -1.63 11.57
C GLU A 57 15.26 -1.22 10.96
N GLU A 58 14.21 -2.03 11.13
CA GLU A 58 12.87 -1.74 10.61
C GLU A 58 12.32 -0.43 11.17
N VAL A 59 12.42 -0.24 12.50
CA VAL A 59 12.00 1.02 13.16
C VAL A 59 12.84 2.20 12.66
N GLY A 60 14.15 1.99 12.45
CA GLY A 60 15.04 3.02 11.90
C GLY A 60 14.65 3.43 10.48
N VAL A 61 14.41 2.46 9.59
CA VAL A 61 14.02 2.69 8.20
C VAL A 61 12.62 3.30 8.12
N GLU A 62 11.67 2.86 8.95
CA GLU A 62 10.33 3.44 9.01
C GLU A 62 10.38 4.91 9.40
N HIS A 63 11.23 5.26 10.38
CA HIS A 63 11.42 6.65 10.78
C HIS A 63 11.98 7.51 9.62
N LEU A 64 12.97 7.00 8.87
CA LEU A 64 13.57 7.70 7.75
C LEU A 64 12.62 7.85 6.54
N LEU A 65 11.71 6.89 6.36
CA LEU A 65 10.77 6.87 5.23
C LEU A 65 9.40 7.47 5.54
N ARG A 66 9.21 8.08 6.73
CA ARG A 66 7.92 8.67 7.12
C ARG A 66 7.39 9.70 6.11
N ASP A 67 8.28 10.44 5.45
CA ASP A 67 7.91 11.48 4.49
C ASP A 67 7.71 10.95 3.05
N ILE A 68 8.08 9.69 2.79
CA ILE A 68 8.08 9.08 1.44
C ILE A 68 7.07 7.94 1.33
N LYS A 69 6.85 7.17 2.42
CA LYS A 69 5.89 6.06 2.42
C LYS A 69 4.47 6.59 2.60
N ASP A 70 3.66 6.49 1.55
CA ASP A 70 2.21 6.59 1.66
C ASP A 70 1.65 5.36 2.40
N THR A 71 1.58 5.44 3.73
CA THR A 71 0.93 4.41 4.58
C THR A 71 -0.60 4.33 4.35
N THR A 72 -1.15 5.24 3.55
CA THR A 72 -2.58 5.34 3.23
C THR A 72 -3.00 4.44 2.06
N VAL A 73 -2.05 3.77 1.40
CA VAL A 73 -2.34 2.85 0.29
C VAL A 73 -3.09 1.64 0.83
N GLY A 74 -4.38 1.55 0.49
CA GLY A 74 -5.20 0.40 0.87
C GLY A 74 -4.66 -0.92 0.32
N THR A 75 -4.99 -2.02 1.00
CA THR A 75 -4.52 -3.38 0.66
C THR A 75 -4.83 -3.79 -0.79
N LEU A 76 -5.93 -3.29 -1.37
CA LEU A 76 -6.27 -3.53 -2.77
C LEU A 76 -5.29 -2.83 -3.71
N SER A 77 -5.01 -1.55 -3.48
CA SER A 77 -4.09 -0.76 -4.29
C SER A 77 -2.69 -1.37 -4.27
N GLN A 78 -2.21 -1.81 -3.10
CA GLN A 78 -0.92 -2.49 -2.99
C GLN A 78 -0.88 -3.80 -3.80
N ARG A 79 -1.95 -4.61 -3.75
CA ARG A 79 -2.03 -5.85 -4.55
C ARG A 79 -2.03 -5.58 -6.06
N ILE A 80 -2.75 -4.57 -6.51
CA ILE A 80 -2.78 -4.16 -7.93
C ILE A 80 -1.38 -3.69 -8.36
N THR A 81 -0.75 -2.85 -7.53
CA THR A 81 0.62 -2.39 -7.76
C THR A 81 1.58 -3.57 -7.88
N ASN A 82 1.48 -4.58 -7.02
CA ASN A 82 2.31 -5.78 -7.09
C ASN A 82 2.08 -6.57 -8.39
N GLN A 83 0.84 -6.70 -8.86
CA GLN A 83 0.56 -7.35 -10.15
C GLN A 83 1.17 -6.59 -11.33
N VAL A 84 1.05 -5.26 -11.35
CA VAL A 84 1.64 -4.41 -12.39
C VAL A 84 3.17 -4.50 -12.38
N HIS A 85 3.78 -4.44 -11.19
CA HIS A 85 5.24 -4.60 -11.05
C HIS A 85 5.69 -6.00 -11.46
N GLY A 86 4.92 -7.05 -11.13
CA GLY A 86 5.18 -8.42 -11.58
C GLY A 86 5.22 -8.54 -13.10
N LEU A 87 4.26 -7.93 -13.80
CA LEU A 87 4.24 -7.91 -15.27
C LEU A 87 5.41 -7.13 -15.87
N LYS A 88 5.75 -5.96 -15.31
CA LYS A 88 6.93 -5.19 -15.74
C LYS A 88 8.22 -5.98 -15.53
N GLY A 89 8.36 -6.67 -14.40
CA GLY A 89 9.51 -7.53 -14.11
C GLY A 89 9.61 -8.71 -15.08
N LEU A 90 8.50 -9.38 -15.38
CA LEU A 90 8.46 -10.44 -16.38
C LEU A 90 8.89 -9.94 -17.77
N ASN A 91 8.40 -8.78 -18.20
CA ASN A 91 8.77 -8.18 -19.48
C ASN A 91 10.28 -7.90 -19.57
N SER A 92 10.87 -7.34 -18.51
CA SER A 92 12.33 -7.11 -18.46
C SER A 92 13.10 -8.42 -18.61
N LYS A 93 12.73 -9.47 -17.85
CA LYS A 93 13.38 -10.78 -17.93
C LYS A 93 13.26 -11.41 -19.32
N LEU A 94 12.10 -11.31 -19.97
CA LEU A 94 11.91 -11.79 -21.34
C LEU A 94 12.77 -11.03 -22.35
N LEU A 95 12.96 -9.72 -22.16
CA LEU A 95 13.83 -8.91 -22.99
C LEU A 95 15.31 -9.31 -22.81
N ASP A 96 15.73 -9.62 -21.59
CA ASP A 96 17.08 -10.09 -21.28
C ASP A 96 17.36 -11.45 -21.94
N ILE A 97 16.40 -12.39 -21.86
CA ILE A 97 16.47 -13.69 -22.55
C ILE A 97 16.61 -13.49 -24.07
N LYS A 98 15.79 -12.59 -24.65
CA LYS A 98 15.89 -12.26 -26.08
C LYS A 98 17.28 -11.72 -26.42
N SER A 99 17.81 -10.79 -25.63
CA SER A 99 19.13 -10.21 -25.85
C SER A 99 20.25 -11.25 -25.76
N TYR A 100 20.15 -12.20 -24.83
CA TYR A 100 21.07 -13.34 -24.73
C TYR A 100 21.02 -14.21 -25.99
N LEU A 101 19.82 -14.62 -26.42
CA LEU A 101 19.66 -15.45 -27.62
C LEU A 101 20.16 -14.75 -28.89
N GLU A 102 19.98 -13.43 -29.00
CA GLU A 102 20.50 -12.63 -30.12
C GLU A 102 22.03 -12.57 -30.12
N LYS A 103 22.66 -12.44 -28.95
CA LYS A 103 24.14 -12.48 -28.82
C LYS A 103 24.71 -13.84 -29.15
N VAL A 104 24.01 -14.91 -28.78
CA VAL A 104 24.38 -16.29 -29.12
C VAL A 104 24.22 -16.54 -30.63
N ALA A 105 23.10 -16.13 -31.23
CA ALA A 105 22.85 -16.30 -32.66
C ALA A 105 23.84 -15.52 -33.54
N THR A 106 24.29 -14.35 -33.08
CA THR A 106 25.33 -13.55 -33.76
C THR A 106 26.75 -14.06 -33.50
N GLY A 107 26.92 -15.11 -32.69
CA GLY A 107 28.23 -15.72 -32.39
C GLY A 107 29.15 -14.89 -31.49
N LYS A 108 28.62 -13.86 -30.82
CA LYS A 108 29.42 -12.99 -29.93
C LYS A 108 29.72 -13.62 -28.57
N LEU A 109 28.93 -14.61 -28.16
CA LEU A 109 29.00 -15.25 -26.85
C LEU A 109 28.90 -16.77 -27.03
N PRO A 110 29.73 -17.58 -26.34
CA PRO A 110 29.63 -19.04 -26.42
C PRO A 110 28.29 -19.53 -25.86
N ILE A 111 27.79 -20.63 -26.41
CA ILE A 111 26.50 -21.20 -26.03
C ILE A 111 26.64 -21.87 -24.67
N ASN A 112 25.86 -21.41 -23.69
CA ASN A 112 25.64 -22.20 -22.48
C ASN A 112 24.44 -23.13 -22.69
N HIS A 113 24.72 -24.43 -22.84
CA HIS A 113 23.71 -25.46 -23.09
C HIS A 113 22.66 -25.56 -21.96
N GLN A 114 23.06 -25.35 -20.71
CA GLN A 114 22.15 -25.43 -19.56
C GLN A 114 21.02 -24.40 -19.65
N ILE A 115 21.34 -23.17 -20.09
CA ILE A 115 20.34 -22.11 -20.26
C ILE A 115 19.35 -22.48 -21.37
N ILE A 116 19.83 -23.07 -22.47
CA ILE A 116 18.97 -23.48 -23.59
C ILE A 116 18.02 -24.60 -23.17
N TYR A 117 18.50 -25.58 -22.40
CA TYR A 117 17.64 -26.66 -21.88
C TYR A 117 16.56 -26.12 -20.95
N GLN A 118 16.90 -25.23 -20.02
CA GLN A 118 15.91 -24.58 -19.15
C GLN A 118 14.90 -23.77 -19.95
N LEU A 119 15.33 -23.03 -20.98
CA LEU A 119 14.42 -22.29 -21.85
C LEU A 119 13.48 -23.22 -22.61
N GLN A 120 13.97 -24.37 -23.09
CA GLN A 120 13.13 -25.38 -23.75
C GLN A 120 12.07 -25.93 -22.78
N ASP A 121 12.46 -26.25 -21.54
CA ASP A 121 11.53 -26.71 -20.51
C ASP A 121 10.45 -25.66 -20.21
N VAL A 122 10.82 -24.37 -20.15
CA VAL A 122 9.85 -23.27 -19.97
C VAL A 122 8.80 -23.26 -21.09
N PHE A 123 9.21 -23.43 -22.35
CA PHE A 123 8.26 -23.49 -23.47
C PHE A 123 7.39 -24.75 -23.44
N ASN A 124 7.96 -25.89 -23.04
CA ASN A 124 7.21 -27.15 -22.92
C ASN A 124 6.18 -27.12 -21.79
N LEU A 125 6.43 -26.34 -20.74
CA LEU A 125 5.55 -26.18 -19.58
C LEU A 125 4.51 -25.07 -19.76
N LEU A 126 4.49 -24.36 -20.90
CA LEU A 126 3.47 -23.36 -21.14
C LEU A 126 2.08 -24.02 -21.16
N PRO A 127 1.15 -23.57 -20.29
CA PRO A 127 -0.15 -24.19 -20.20
C PRO A 127 -0.97 -23.91 -21.45
N ASP A 128 -1.63 -24.94 -21.98
CA ASP A 128 -2.66 -24.75 -23.00
C ASP A 128 -3.95 -24.23 -22.36
N VAL A 129 -4.19 -22.94 -22.52
CA VAL A 129 -5.33 -22.23 -21.95
C VAL A 129 -6.67 -22.56 -22.65
N ASN A 130 -6.64 -23.25 -23.78
CA ASN A 130 -7.84 -23.57 -24.56
C ASN A 130 -8.47 -24.92 -24.22
N LEU A 131 -7.91 -25.64 -23.24
CA LEU A 131 -8.49 -26.89 -22.76
C LEU A 131 -9.87 -26.66 -22.16
N GLN A 132 -10.88 -27.40 -22.66
CA GLN A 132 -12.28 -27.26 -22.23
C GLN A 132 -12.46 -27.48 -20.73
N GLU A 133 -11.67 -28.38 -20.14
CA GLU A 133 -11.69 -28.63 -18.69
C GLU A 133 -11.20 -27.42 -17.90
N PHE A 134 -10.12 -26.77 -18.36
CA PHE A 134 -9.60 -25.55 -17.75
C PHE A 134 -10.62 -24.41 -17.82
N ILE A 135 -11.24 -24.21 -18.99
CA ILE A 135 -12.27 -23.18 -19.19
C ILE A 135 -13.45 -23.42 -18.24
N LYS A 136 -13.95 -24.65 -18.14
CA LYS A 136 -15.04 -25.00 -17.22
C LYS A 136 -14.67 -24.75 -15.76
N ALA A 137 -13.46 -25.16 -15.35
CA ALA A 137 -12.96 -24.92 -13.99
C ALA A 137 -12.80 -23.43 -13.69
N PHE A 138 -12.31 -22.65 -14.67
CA PHE A 138 -12.15 -21.20 -14.56
C PHE A 138 -13.50 -20.48 -14.40
N TYR A 139 -14.52 -20.87 -15.17
CA TYR A 139 -15.88 -20.32 -15.00
C TYR A 139 -16.46 -20.65 -13.64
N LEU A 140 -16.30 -21.89 -13.16
CA LEU A 140 -16.79 -22.30 -11.85
C LEU A 140 -16.13 -21.48 -10.74
N LYS A 141 -14.80 -21.32 -10.77
CA LYS A 141 -14.07 -20.51 -9.80
C LYS A 141 -14.40 -19.03 -9.87
N THR A 142 -14.59 -18.48 -11.07
CA THR A 142 -14.99 -17.08 -11.24
C THR A 142 -16.38 -16.83 -10.66
N ASN A 143 -17.31 -17.77 -10.86
CA ASN A 143 -18.64 -17.67 -10.30
C ASN A 143 -18.64 -17.71 -8.76
N ASP A 144 -17.87 -18.63 -8.16
CA ASP A 144 -17.70 -18.71 -6.70
C ASP A 144 -17.09 -17.42 -6.13
N GLN A 145 -16.05 -16.89 -6.78
CA GLN A 145 -15.42 -15.62 -6.38
C GLN A 145 -16.42 -14.46 -6.45
N MET A 146 -17.22 -14.42 -7.52
CA MET A 146 -18.22 -13.37 -7.73
C MET A 146 -19.34 -13.42 -6.68
N LEU A 147 -19.76 -14.61 -6.25
CA LEU A 147 -20.72 -14.79 -5.16
C LEU A 147 -20.21 -14.15 -3.84
N VAL A 148 -18.94 -14.37 -3.50
CA VAL A 148 -18.33 -13.76 -2.30
C VAL A 148 -18.30 -12.23 -2.41
N VAL A 149 -17.99 -11.70 -3.59
CA VAL A 149 -18.00 -10.25 -3.85
C VAL A 149 -19.39 -9.66 -3.65
N TYR A 150 -20.45 -10.33 -4.15
CA TYR A 150 -21.83 -9.87 -3.94
C TYR A 150 -22.26 -9.91 -2.48
N LEU A 151 -21.93 -10.98 -1.75
CA LEU A 151 -22.27 -11.07 -0.33
C LEU A 151 -21.56 -9.97 0.47
N ALA A 152 -20.27 -9.74 0.21
CA ALA A 152 -19.49 -8.70 0.86
C ALA A 152 -20.02 -7.28 0.56
N SER A 153 -20.45 -7.02 -0.68
CA SER A 153 -21.02 -5.71 -1.05
C SER A 153 -22.39 -5.46 -0.40
N LEU A 154 -23.22 -6.49 -0.25
CA LEU A 154 -24.50 -6.41 0.44
C LEU A 154 -24.30 -6.11 1.93
N ILE A 155 -23.44 -6.87 2.62
CA ILE A 155 -23.11 -6.63 4.04
C ILE A 155 -22.58 -5.20 4.22
N ARG A 156 -21.66 -4.75 3.35
CA ARG A 156 -21.10 -3.39 3.40
C ARG A 156 -22.19 -2.33 3.20
N SER A 157 -23.17 -2.56 2.33
CA SER A 157 -24.31 -1.65 2.11
C SER A 157 -25.21 -1.54 3.35
N VAL A 158 -25.48 -2.67 4.02
CA VAL A 158 -26.25 -2.69 5.27
C VAL A 158 -25.52 -1.94 6.39
N VAL A 159 -24.20 -2.16 6.53
CA VAL A 159 -23.38 -1.42 7.52
C VAL A 159 -23.37 0.08 7.21
N ALA A 160 -23.24 0.47 5.95
CA ALA A 160 -23.28 1.87 5.54
C ALA A 160 -24.64 2.52 5.85
N LEU A 161 -25.74 1.80 5.66
CA LEU A 161 -27.09 2.28 6.03
C LEU A 161 -27.24 2.47 7.54
N HIS A 162 -26.76 1.53 8.36
CA HIS A 162 -26.77 1.70 9.82
C HIS A 162 -25.94 2.91 10.24
N ASN A 163 -24.75 3.10 9.66
CA ASN A 163 -23.92 4.26 9.91
C ASN A 163 -24.63 5.57 9.49
N LEU A 164 -25.36 5.57 8.37
CA LEU A 164 -26.13 6.73 7.92
C LEU A 164 -27.27 7.07 8.87
N ILE A 165 -27.99 6.07 9.38
CA ILE A 165 -29.04 6.27 10.38
C ILE A 165 -28.45 6.87 11.66
N ASN A 166 -27.35 6.30 12.16
CA ASN A 166 -26.67 6.80 13.36
C ASN A 166 -26.18 8.24 13.16
N ASN A 167 -25.55 8.54 12.01
CA ASN A 167 -25.12 9.89 11.68
C ASN A 167 -26.29 10.88 11.62
N LYS A 168 -27.44 10.48 11.07
CA LYS A 168 -28.63 11.33 10.99
C LYS A 168 -29.25 11.61 12.36
N ILE A 169 -29.29 10.61 13.24
CA ILE A 169 -29.77 10.78 14.63
C ILE A 169 -28.84 11.72 15.37
N ALA A 170 -27.53 11.48 15.32
CA ALA A 170 -26.52 12.32 15.96
C ALA A 170 -26.60 13.78 15.49
N ASN A 171 -26.70 14.01 14.17
CA ASN A 171 -26.84 15.36 13.62
C ASN A 171 -28.15 16.04 14.07
N ARG A 172 -29.27 15.32 14.05
CA ARG A 172 -30.55 15.88 14.49
C ARG A 172 -30.55 16.25 15.98
N ASP A 173 -29.94 15.42 16.81
CA ASP A 173 -29.87 15.68 18.25
C ASP A 173 -28.86 16.81 18.56
N ALA A 174 -27.78 16.94 17.78
CA ALA A 174 -26.87 18.09 17.82
C ALA A 174 -27.58 19.39 17.40
N GLU A 175 -28.32 19.39 16.30
CA GLU A 175 -29.11 20.56 15.85
C GLU A 175 -30.15 21.00 16.90
N LYS A 176 -30.80 20.04 17.58
CA LYS A 176 -31.74 20.34 18.67
C LYS A 176 -31.04 20.96 19.88
N LYS A 177 -29.87 20.44 20.26
CA LYS A 177 -29.07 21.01 21.37
C LYS A 177 -28.57 22.42 21.03
N GLU A 178 -28.04 22.63 19.83
CA GLU A 178 -27.65 23.97 19.37
C GLU A 178 -28.84 24.94 19.31
N GLY A 179 -30.01 24.45 18.91
CA GLY A 179 -31.25 25.22 18.91
C GLY A 179 -31.67 25.64 20.33
N GLN A 180 -31.59 24.73 21.30
CA GLN A 180 -31.87 25.02 22.71
C GLN A 180 -30.85 25.99 23.32
N GLU A 181 -29.55 25.81 23.06
CA GLU A 181 -28.53 26.76 23.54
C GLU A 181 -28.71 28.17 22.95
N LYS A 182 -29.15 28.26 21.68
CA LYS A 182 -29.48 29.55 21.05
C LYS A 182 -30.75 30.20 21.60
N ASP A 183 -31.71 29.42 22.09
CA ASP A 183 -32.94 29.93 22.71
C ASP A 183 -32.74 30.28 24.19
N ASP A 184 -31.96 29.50 24.92
CA ASP A 184 -31.58 29.80 26.31
C ASP A 184 -30.68 31.04 26.38
N SER A 185 -29.71 31.19 25.47
CA SER A 185 -28.91 32.42 25.38
C SER A 185 -29.71 33.65 24.93
N LYS A 186 -30.81 33.48 24.19
CA LYS A 186 -31.76 34.56 23.90
C LYS A 186 -32.65 34.90 25.09
N LYS A 187 -33.06 33.92 25.90
CA LYS A 187 -33.79 34.13 27.15
C LYS A 187 -32.94 34.85 28.18
N GLU A 188 -31.69 34.43 28.39
CA GLU A 188 -30.76 35.11 29.29
C GLU A 188 -30.52 36.57 28.89
N LYS A 189 -30.34 36.87 27.59
CA LYS A 189 -30.24 38.25 27.09
C LYS A 189 -31.52 39.06 27.25
N LYS A 190 -32.69 38.42 27.28
CA LYS A 190 -33.98 39.08 27.51
C LYS A 190 -34.17 39.39 29.00
N ASP A 191 -33.80 38.44 29.86
CA ASP A 191 -33.87 38.57 31.32
C ASP A 191 -32.84 39.59 31.84
N GLU A 192 -31.65 39.71 31.23
CA GLU A 192 -30.71 40.81 31.52
C GLU A 192 -31.28 42.18 31.12
N LYS A 193 -31.93 42.28 29.94
CA LYS A 193 -32.57 43.52 29.50
C LYS A 193 -33.78 43.92 30.36
N GLU A 194 -34.52 42.98 30.92
CA GLU A 194 -35.60 43.28 31.88
C GLU A 194 -35.06 43.70 33.24
N LYS A 195 -33.97 43.08 33.73
CA LYS A 195 -33.28 43.52 34.96
C LYS A 195 -32.64 44.90 34.83
N GLU A 196 -32.11 45.28 33.67
CA GLU A 196 -31.64 46.65 33.42
C GLU A 196 -32.77 47.67 33.43
N LYS A 197 -33.94 47.34 32.84
CA LYS A 197 -35.13 48.22 32.88
C LYS A 197 -35.73 48.36 34.28
N GLU A 198 -35.65 47.34 35.12
CA GLU A 198 -36.05 47.45 36.53
C GLU A 198 -35.07 48.30 37.35
N LYS A 199 -33.75 48.20 37.08
CA LYS A 199 -32.75 49.09 37.69
C LYS A 199 -32.95 50.56 37.28
N GLU A 200 -33.23 50.85 36.01
CA GLU A 200 -33.55 52.22 35.56
C GLU A 200 -34.84 52.78 36.19
N LYS A 201 -35.85 51.93 36.42
CA LYS A 201 -37.07 52.35 37.14
C LYS A 201 -36.84 52.58 38.64
N GLY A 202 -35.94 51.81 39.27
CA GLY A 202 -35.50 52.03 40.66
C GLY A 202 -34.73 53.35 40.83
N ASP A 203 -33.83 53.66 39.90
CA ASP A 203 -33.05 54.92 39.90
C ASP A 203 -33.94 56.16 39.63
N ALA A 204 -34.99 56.01 38.81
CA ALA A 204 -35.97 57.08 38.58
C ALA A 204 -36.87 57.35 39.80
N ALA A 205 -37.09 56.36 40.67
CA ALA A 205 -37.80 56.53 41.94
C ALA A 205 -36.93 57.23 42.99
N ALA A 206 -35.64 56.88 43.09
CA ALA A 206 -34.69 57.55 43.98
C ALA A 206 -34.49 59.05 43.63
N LYS A 207 -34.54 59.42 42.34
CA LYS A 207 -34.48 60.83 41.90
C LYS A 207 -35.76 61.65 42.15
N LYS A 208 -36.86 61.03 42.56
CA LYS A 208 -38.11 61.75 42.90
C LYS A 208 -38.20 62.13 44.38
N ASP A 209 -37.52 61.43 45.29
CA ASP A 209 -37.46 61.83 46.70
C ASP A 209 -36.45 62.97 46.95
N ASP A 210 -35.34 63.02 46.22
CA ASP A 210 -34.29 64.06 46.41
C ASP A 210 -34.70 65.47 45.88
N LYS A 211 -35.91 65.60 45.30
CA LYS A 211 -36.42 66.87 44.77
C LYS A 211 -37.49 67.54 45.64
N LYS A 212 -37.78 66.98 46.83
CA LYS A 212 -38.76 67.56 47.77
C LYS A 212 -38.17 68.30 48.97
N ASP A 213 -36.85 68.26 49.19
CA ASP A 213 -36.18 68.95 50.32
C ASP A 213 -35.41 70.23 49.93
N LYS A 214 -35.62 70.77 48.73
CA LYS A 214 -35.16 72.11 48.35
C LYS A 214 -36.26 72.91 47.66
N LYS A 215 -37.26 73.32 48.43
CA LYS A 215 -37.99 74.57 48.19
C LYS A 215 -38.64 75.10 49.45
#